data_AF-A0A1F6G5J4-F1
#
_entry.id   AF-A0A1F6G5J4-F1
#
_cell.length_a   1.000
_cell.length_b   1.000
_cell.length_c   1.000
_cell.angle_alpha   90.00
_cell.angle_beta   90.00
_cell.angle_gamma   90.00
#
_symmetry.space_group_name_H-M   'P 1'
#
loop_
_entity.id
_entity.type
_entity.pdbx_description
1 polymer ?
#
loop_
_entity_poly.entity_id
_entity_poly.type
_entity_poly.pdbx_seq_one_letter_code
_entity_poly.pdbx_strand_id
1 'polypeptide(L)'
;MMKKSFEVPLRVDFAGGWLDVPKLSKKGGYIVNCSITPKVSLKNWPYEKSGGLGGSAAYAILKMENGIESELNLGVGWQDPAVIEETGLCVWRSGKKPVLELKINPDWLAGKMLIVWTGNAHTTPNFVDGKRDYKGIVSAGKIAAQAVLKKDFKELCRSISMSYAIQLKEGMKELLQVPKAKAKKYLGGGHGGYALYLFNSAKDRALAVSRTNSKIIEPYIELKSDA
;
A
#
# COMPACT_ATOMS: atom_id res chain seq x y z
N MET A 1 12.61 -29.16 18.23
CA MET A 1 11.59 -28.09 18.11
C MET A 1 11.88 -27.24 16.89
N MET A 2 11.05 -27.29 15.84
CA MET A 2 11.15 -26.32 14.75
C MET A 2 10.76 -24.94 15.31
N LYS A 3 11.70 -23.98 15.31
CA LYS A 3 11.36 -22.57 15.50
C LYS A 3 10.36 -22.21 14.40
N LYS A 4 9.08 -22.01 14.76
CA LYS A 4 8.08 -21.45 13.83
C LYS A 4 8.69 -20.14 13.30
N SER A 5 8.87 -20.04 11.98
CA SER A 5 9.44 -18.84 11.37
C SER A 5 8.49 -17.68 11.66
N PHE A 6 8.99 -16.63 12.30
CA PHE A 6 8.22 -15.41 12.52
C PHE A 6 8.03 -14.74 11.16
N GLU A 7 6.76 -14.51 10.79
CA GLU A 7 6.36 -13.98 9.49
C GLU A 7 5.40 -12.81 9.68
N VAL A 8 5.63 -11.73 8.94
CA VAL A 8 4.80 -10.52 8.96
C VAL A 8 4.26 -10.23 7.56
N PRO A 9 3.07 -9.63 7.43
CA PRO A 9 2.59 -9.18 6.12
C PRO A 9 3.41 -7.99 5.63
N LEU A 10 3.31 -7.71 4.32
CA LEU A 10 3.65 -6.40 3.75
C LEU A 10 2.36 -5.61 3.53
N ARG A 11 2.43 -4.48 2.82
CA ARG A 11 1.23 -3.67 2.55
C ARG A 11 1.20 -3.03 1.16
N VAL A 12 -0.02 -2.82 0.66
CA VAL A 12 -0.31 -1.92 -0.46
C VAL A 12 -1.08 -0.70 0.03
N ASP A 13 -0.93 0.43 -0.65
CA ASP A 13 -1.68 1.66 -0.40
C ASP A 13 -2.57 2.01 -1.61
N PHE A 14 -3.84 2.28 -1.37
CA PHE A 14 -4.81 2.62 -2.42
C PHE A 14 -4.87 4.13 -2.67
N ALA A 15 -4.82 4.94 -1.61
CA ALA A 15 -4.87 6.39 -1.71
C ALA A 15 -4.35 7.07 -0.43
N GLY A 16 -4.05 8.37 -0.53
CA GLY A 16 -3.66 9.18 0.62
C GLY A 16 -2.18 9.12 0.98
N GLY A 17 -1.32 8.60 0.09
CA GLY A 17 0.13 8.59 0.30
C GLY A 17 0.68 9.98 0.64
N TRP A 18 1.73 10.03 1.45
CA TRP A 18 2.35 11.25 2.01
C TRP A 18 1.56 11.95 3.12
N LEU A 19 0.26 11.68 3.29
CA LEU A 19 -0.54 12.31 4.34
C LEU A 19 -0.22 11.75 5.75
N ASP A 20 0.52 10.65 5.81
CA ASP A 20 1.10 10.03 7.00
C ASP A 20 2.48 10.60 7.35
N VAL A 21 3.10 11.41 6.50
CA VAL A 21 4.34 12.11 6.86
C VAL A 21 3.98 13.29 7.77
N PRO A 22 4.50 13.38 9.02
CA PRO A 22 4.05 14.39 9.99
C PRO A 22 4.09 15.82 9.47
N LYS A 23 5.17 16.22 8.77
CA LYS A 23 5.33 17.57 8.19
C LYS A 23 4.39 17.85 7.01
N LEU A 24 3.87 16.82 6.34
CA LEU A 24 3.02 16.93 5.15
C LEU A 24 1.54 16.67 5.43
N SER A 25 1.21 16.18 6.63
CA SER A 25 -0.15 15.83 7.04
C SER A 25 -1.17 16.94 6.79
N LYS A 26 -2.40 16.55 6.44
CA LYS A 26 -3.51 17.45 6.13
C LYS A 26 -4.73 17.06 6.94
N LYS A 27 -5.22 17.97 7.79
CA LYS A 27 -6.44 17.75 8.58
C LYS A 27 -7.60 17.34 7.67
N GLY A 28 -8.32 16.28 8.07
CA GLY A 28 -9.43 15.72 7.29
C GLY A 28 -9.01 14.91 6.05
N GLY A 29 -7.71 14.67 5.85
CA GLY A 29 -7.20 13.70 4.90
C GLY A 29 -7.22 12.28 5.48
N TYR A 30 -7.25 11.28 4.59
CA TYR A 30 -7.26 9.87 4.96
C TYR A 30 -6.21 9.10 4.16
N ILE A 31 -5.58 8.12 4.81
CA ILE A 31 -4.69 7.12 4.20
C ILE A 31 -5.44 5.80 4.18
N VAL A 32 -5.49 5.14 3.02
CA VAL A 32 -6.18 3.86 2.87
C VAL A 32 -5.20 2.81 2.35
N ASN A 33 -4.95 1.79 3.17
CA ASN A 33 -3.98 0.74 2.89
C ASN A 33 -4.50 -0.63 3.32
N CYS A 34 -3.86 -1.68 2.83
CA CYS A 34 -4.20 -3.05 3.17
C CYS A 34 -2.94 -3.88 3.36
N SER A 35 -2.88 -4.65 4.44
CA SER A 35 -1.84 -5.66 4.58
C SER A 35 -2.09 -6.83 3.63
N ILE A 36 -1.03 -7.49 3.16
CA ILE A 36 -1.11 -8.49 2.09
C ILE A 36 -0.34 -9.77 2.42
N THR A 37 -0.72 -10.84 1.73
CA THR A 37 0.07 -12.06 1.56
C THR A 37 0.57 -12.19 0.10
N PRO A 38 1.62 -13.00 -0.18
CA PRO A 38 2.46 -13.76 0.76
C PRO A 38 3.15 -12.90 1.84
N LYS A 39 3.24 -13.44 3.06
CA LYS A 39 4.01 -12.83 4.15
C LYS A 39 5.52 -12.95 3.90
N VAL A 40 6.31 -12.26 4.71
CA VAL A 40 7.78 -12.27 4.65
C VAL A 40 8.39 -12.72 5.97
N SER A 41 9.59 -13.30 5.90
CA SER A 41 10.47 -13.55 7.04
C SER A 41 11.91 -13.18 6.69
N LEU A 42 12.80 -13.19 7.67
CA LEU A 42 14.24 -13.01 7.43
C LEU A 42 14.86 -14.09 6.51
N LYS A 43 14.20 -15.24 6.36
CA LYS A 43 14.66 -16.35 5.51
C LYS A 43 13.98 -16.39 4.15
N ASN A 44 12.74 -15.90 4.05
CA ASN A 44 11.94 -15.96 2.83
C ASN A 44 11.34 -14.59 2.54
N TRP A 45 11.79 -13.99 1.42
CA TRP A 45 11.38 -12.66 0.99
C TRP A 45 11.09 -12.67 -0.52
N PRO A 46 9.85 -12.93 -0.95
CA PRO A 46 9.52 -13.15 -2.37
C PRO A 46 9.33 -11.86 -3.18
N TYR A 47 9.69 -10.70 -2.63
CA TYR A 47 9.50 -9.38 -3.23
C TYR A 47 10.83 -8.67 -3.50
N GLU A 48 10.86 -7.80 -4.50
CA GLU A 48 12.03 -6.97 -4.74
C GLU A 48 12.28 -5.99 -3.59
N LYS A 49 13.57 -5.76 -3.31
CA LYS A 49 13.99 -4.71 -2.37
C LYS A 49 13.55 -3.35 -2.89
N SER A 50 13.23 -2.43 -1.96
CA SER A 50 12.74 -1.11 -2.32
C SER A 50 11.56 -1.18 -3.31
N GLY A 51 10.62 -2.09 -3.05
CA GLY A 51 9.42 -2.29 -3.87
C GLY A 51 8.26 -1.36 -3.55
N GLY A 52 8.38 -0.47 -2.57
CA GLY A 52 7.27 0.37 -2.12
C GLY A 52 6.18 -0.43 -1.39
N LEU A 53 6.53 -1.54 -0.73
CA LEU A 53 5.61 -2.45 -0.01
C LEU A 53 5.72 -2.37 1.53
N GLY A 54 6.47 -1.40 2.06
CA GLY A 54 6.76 -1.32 3.51
C GLY A 54 7.80 -2.33 4.00
N GLY A 55 8.73 -2.70 3.11
CA GLY A 55 9.76 -3.70 3.42
C GLY A 55 10.70 -3.29 4.56
N SER A 56 11.05 -2.01 4.68
CA SER A 56 11.91 -1.52 5.77
C SER A 56 11.23 -1.69 7.14
N ALA A 57 9.97 -1.23 7.25
CA ALA A 57 9.16 -1.43 8.44
C ALA A 57 8.97 -2.92 8.79
N ALA A 58 8.63 -3.77 7.81
CA ALA A 58 8.52 -5.21 8.03
C ALA A 58 9.84 -5.83 8.51
N TYR A 59 10.98 -5.40 7.96
CA TYR A 59 12.29 -5.87 8.38
C TYR A 59 12.60 -5.48 9.82
N ALA A 60 12.31 -4.23 10.23
CA ALA A 60 12.48 -3.78 11.61
C ALA A 60 11.61 -4.60 12.59
N ILE A 61 10.34 -4.85 12.25
CA ILE A 61 9.45 -5.69 13.07
C ILE A 61 9.99 -7.11 13.19
N LEU A 62 10.47 -7.71 12.09
CA LEU A 62 11.10 -9.05 12.11
C LEU A 62 12.38 -9.10 12.97
N LYS A 63 13.02 -7.96 13.22
CA LYS A 63 14.17 -7.80 14.11
C LYS A 63 13.79 -7.46 15.56
N MET A 64 12.50 -7.42 15.87
CA MET A 64 11.96 -7.01 17.18
C MET A 64 12.28 -5.54 17.54
N GLU A 65 12.43 -4.69 16.54
CA GLU A 65 12.59 -3.25 16.69
C GLU A 65 11.22 -2.55 16.59
N ASN A 66 11.07 -1.37 17.21
CA ASN A 66 9.85 -0.57 17.08
C ASN A 66 9.80 0.11 15.70
N GLY A 67 9.06 -0.47 14.76
CA GLY A 67 8.99 0.00 13.38
C GLY A 67 8.45 1.43 13.21
N ILE A 68 7.48 1.84 14.04
CA ILE A 68 6.91 3.19 13.98
C ILE A 68 7.94 4.24 14.41
N GLU A 69 8.65 3.98 15.50
CA GLU A 69 9.66 4.90 16.04
C GLU A 69 10.84 5.05 15.09
N SER A 70 11.31 3.95 14.48
CA SER A 70 12.36 3.96 13.47
C SER A 70 12.00 4.81 12.24
N GLU A 71 10.77 4.70 11.73
CA GLU A 71 10.30 5.49 10.57
C GLU A 71 10.10 6.97 10.93
N LEU A 72 9.52 7.28 12.11
CA LEU A 72 9.34 8.66 12.56
C LEU A 72 10.69 9.39 12.77
N ASN A 73 11.70 8.69 13.29
CA ASN A 73 13.05 9.24 13.49
C ASN A 73 13.77 9.55 12.17
N LEU A 74 13.41 8.87 11.08
CA LEU A 74 13.91 9.13 9.73
C LEU A 74 13.11 10.24 9.00
N GLY A 75 12.09 10.81 9.65
CA GLY A 75 11.26 11.88 9.08
C GLY A 75 10.35 11.41 7.93
N VAL A 76 10.09 10.10 7.84
CA VAL A 76 9.26 9.47 6.82
C VAL A 76 7.86 9.14 7.37
N GLY A 77 7.01 8.55 6.54
CA GLY A 77 5.59 8.31 6.84
C GLY A 77 5.38 7.10 7.76
N TRP A 78 4.45 7.21 8.72
CA TRP A 78 4.18 6.15 9.70
C TRP A 78 3.28 5.02 9.18
N GLN A 79 2.73 5.11 7.96
CA GLN A 79 1.67 4.19 7.54
C GLN A 79 2.14 2.73 7.44
N ASP A 80 3.41 2.51 7.07
CA ASP A 80 3.96 1.20 6.76
C ASP A 80 3.94 0.28 7.99
N PRO A 81 4.62 0.64 9.10
CA PRO A 81 4.56 -0.17 10.31
C PRO A 81 3.15 -0.25 10.88
N ALA A 82 2.37 0.84 10.84
CA ALA A 82 1.02 0.88 11.40
C ALA A 82 0.09 -0.17 10.77
N VAL A 83 0.07 -0.32 9.44
CA VAL A 83 -0.78 -1.33 8.78
C VAL A 83 -0.21 -2.74 8.85
N ILE A 84 1.11 -2.90 8.93
CA ILE A 84 1.73 -4.22 9.08
C ILE A 84 1.38 -4.81 10.45
N GLU A 85 1.41 -4.00 11.50
CA GLU A 85 1.03 -4.40 12.86
C GLU A 85 -0.49 -4.55 13.01
N GLU A 86 -1.27 -3.60 12.48
CA GLU A 86 -2.73 -3.63 12.61
C GLU A 86 -3.36 -4.72 11.76
N THR A 87 -2.86 -4.94 10.53
CA THR A 87 -3.42 -5.84 9.50
C THR A 87 -4.85 -5.49 9.04
N GLY A 88 -5.28 -6.05 7.91
CA GLY A 88 -6.59 -5.80 7.29
C GLY A 88 -6.59 -4.61 6.34
N LEU A 89 -7.78 -4.19 5.92
CA LEU A 89 -8.02 -3.01 5.11
C LEU A 89 -8.38 -1.84 6.03
N CYS A 90 -7.45 -0.88 6.13
CA CYS A 90 -7.49 0.18 7.12
C CYS A 90 -7.67 1.55 6.46
N VAL A 91 -8.42 2.41 7.15
CA VAL A 91 -8.51 3.84 6.90
C VAL A 91 -7.92 4.54 8.11
N TRP A 92 -6.96 5.41 7.88
CA TRP A 92 -6.29 6.17 8.92
C TRP A 92 -6.52 7.66 8.73
N ARG A 93 -6.73 8.40 9.82
CA ARG A 93 -6.74 9.86 9.78
C ARG A 93 -5.32 10.38 9.54
N SER A 94 -5.18 11.32 8.61
CA SER A 94 -3.92 12.03 8.41
C SER A 94 -3.53 12.81 9.67
N GLY A 95 -2.28 12.70 10.07
CA GLY A 95 -1.77 13.35 11.27
C GLY A 95 -0.32 12.98 11.58
N LYS A 96 0.17 13.48 12.72
CA LYS A 96 1.54 13.24 13.18
C LYS A 96 1.79 11.81 13.68
N LYS A 97 0.73 11.09 14.03
CA LYS A 97 0.75 9.73 14.55
C LYS A 97 -0.39 8.92 13.93
N PRO A 98 -0.29 7.58 13.88
CA PRO A 98 -1.38 6.74 13.41
C PRO A 98 -2.64 6.93 14.27
N VAL A 99 -3.76 7.18 13.62
CA VAL A 99 -5.10 7.17 14.25
C VAL A 99 -6.03 6.39 13.33
N LEU A 100 -6.40 5.18 13.75
CA LEU A 100 -7.28 4.30 12.98
C LEU A 100 -8.70 4.88 13.00
N GLU A 101 -9.25 5.14 11.81
CA GLU A 101 -10.64 5.56 11.62
C GLU A 101 -11.54 4.34 11.48
N LEU A 102 -11.10 3.36 10.69
CA LEU A 102 -11.89 2.22 10.30
C LEU A 102 -10.98 1.07 9.88
N LYS A 103 -11.35 -0.15 10.29
CA LYS A 103 -10.78 -1.40 9.79
C LYS A 103 -11.91 -2.31 9.32
N ILE A 104 -11.82 -2.81 8.10
CA ILE A 104 -12.84 -3.68 7.50
C ILE A 104 -12.20 -5.00 7.05
N ASN A 105 -12.97 -6.09 7.15
CA ASN A 105 -12.58 -7.36 6.54
C ASN A 105 -12.41 -7.16 5.00
N PRO A 106 -11.20 -7.43 4.47
CA PRO A 106 -10.86 -7.16 3.08
C PRO A 106 -11.23 -8.27 2.08
N ASP A 107 -11.97 -9.32 2.47
CA ASP A 107 -12.27 -10.49 1.62
C ASP A 107 -12.91 -10.14 0.26
N TRP A 108 -13.61 -9.02 0.18
CA TRP A 108 -14.19 -8.53 -1.07
C TRP A 108 -13.14 -8.06 -2.11
N LEU A 109 -11.87 -7.92 -1.70
CA LEU A 109 -10.70 -7.70 -2.57
C LEU A 109 -9.96 -8.99 -2.94
N ALA A 110 -10.34 -10.13 -2.36
CA ALA A 110 -9.71 -11.41 -2.67
C ALA A 110 -9.84 -11.73 -4.17
N GLY A 111 -8.74 -12.19 -4.77
CA GLY A 111 -8.68 -12.48 -6.20
C GLY A 111 -8.52 -11.26 -7.10
N LYS A 112 -8.50 -10.03 -6.58
CA LYS A 112 -8.57 -8.80 -7.39
C LYS A 112 -7.27 -8.03 -7.50
N MET A 113 -6.25 -8.34 -6.70
CA MET A 113 -5.02 -7.54 -6.61
C MET A 113 -3.82 -8.23 -7.24
N LEU A 114 -3.03 -7.45 -7.98
CA LEU A 114 -1.74 -7.85 -8.55
C LEU A 114 -0.73 -6.72 -8.36
N ILE A 115 0.52 -7.07 -8.09
CA ILE A 115 1.63 -6.11 -8.15
C ILE A 115 2.54 -6.42 -9.32
N VAL A 116 2.97 -5.40 -10.05
CA VAL A 116 3.86 -5.51 -11.23
C VAL A 116 5.13 -4.74 -10.95
N TRP A 117 6.29 -5.40 -11.08
CA TRP A 117 7.58 -4.76 -10.92
C TRP A 117 7.83 -3.78 -12.06
N THR A 118 8.23 -2.57 -11.74
CA THR A 118 8.41 -1.50 -12.74
C THR A 118 9.78 -1.52 -13.42
N GLY A 119 10.66 -2.44 -13.01
CA GLY A 119 12.02 -2.58 -13.54
C GLY A 119 13.08 -1.86 -12.71
N ASN A 120 12.70 -0.89 -11.87
CA ASN A 120 13.63 -0.09 -11.07
C ASN A 120 13.17 -0.04 -9.61
N ALA A 121 14.10 0.08 -8.66
CA ALA A 121 13.77 0.34 -7.26
C ALA A 121 13.11 1.72 -7.08
N HIS A 122 12.17 1.84 -6.14
CA HIS A 122 11.61 3.14 -5.79
C HIS A 122 12.65 3.99 -5.04
N THR A 123 12.64 5.30 -5.29
CA THR A 123 13.57 6.27 -4.67
C THR A 123 12.77 7.30 -3.88
N THR A 124 12.55 7.04 -2.58
CA THR A 124 11.72 7.89 -1.70
C THR A 124 12.42 9.18 -1.21
N PRO A 125 13.73 9.21 -0.86
CA PRO A 125 14.32 10.37 -0.21
C PRO A 125 14.43 11.62 -1.09
N ASN A 126 14.65 11.47 -2.40
CA ASN A 126 14.95 12.59 -3.30
C ASN A 126 13.73 13.43 -3.69
N PHE A 127 12.51 12.99 -3.35
CA PHE A 127 11.28 13.65 -3.78
C PHE A 127 10.44 14.20 -2.63
N VAL A 128 10.85 14.05 -1.37
CA VAL A 128 10.06 14.48 -0.19
C VAL A 128 9.65 15.95 -0.28
N ASP A 129 10.48 16.82 -0.88
CA ASP A 129 10.23 18.26 -1.02
C ASP A 129 9.70 18.68 -2.41
N GLY A 130 9.29 17.72 -3.25
CA GLY A 130 8.64 17.99 -4.53
C GLY A 130 7.28 18.67 -4.38
N LYS A 131 6.92 19.53 -5.35
CA LYS A 131 5.61 20.18 -5.40
C LYS A 131 4.52 19.12 -5.68
N ARG A 132 3.67 18.83 -4.69
CA ARG A 132 2.58 17.84 -4.80
C ARG A 132 1.19 18.47 -4.74
N ASP A 133 0.24 17.83 -5.41
CA ASP A 133 -1.17 18.18 -5.34
C ASP A 133 -1.83 17.59 -4.09
N TYR A 134 -1.55 18.19 -2.92
CA TYR A 134 -2.14 17.72 -1.65
C TYR A 134 -3.67 17.81 -1.63
N LYS A 135 -4.28 18.74 -2.38
CA LYS A 135 -5.75 18.80 -2.49
C LYS A 135 -6.28 17.56 -3.20
N GLY A 136 -5.65 17.18 -4.32
CA GLY A 136 -5.93 15.95 -5.04
C GLY A 136 -5.72 14.70 -4.18
N ILE A 137 -4.60 14.61 -3.46
CA ILE A 137 -4.29 13.47 -2.57
C ILE A 137 -5.35 13.33 -1.47
N VAL A 138 -5.72 14.43 -0.81
CA VAL A 138 -6.79 14.44 0.22
C VAL A 138 -8.12 14.00 -0.38
N SER A 139 -8.46 14.47 -1.58
CA SER A 139 -9.69 14.06 -2.25
C SER A 139 -9.69 12.57 -2.58
N ALA A 140 -8.60 12.03 -3.12
CA ALA A 140 -8.46 10.62 -3.43
C ALA A 140 -8.58 9.77 -2.15
N GLY A 141 -7.93 10.18 -1.05
CA GLY A 141 -8.03 9.52 0.25
C GLY A 141 -9.45 9.49 0.81
N LYS A 142 -10.20 10.61 0.73
CA LYS A 142 -11.60 10.66 1.15
C LYS A 142 -12.50 9.71 0.35
N ILE A 143 -12.30 9.67 -0.98
CA ILE A 143 -13.05 8.79 -1.86
C ILE A 143 -12.74 7.32 -1.55
N ALA A 144 -11.46 6.98 -1.37
CA ALA A 144 -11.05 5.64 -0.99
C ALA A 144 -11.66 5.23 0.36
N ALA A 145 -11.65 6.12 1.36
CA ALA A 145 -12.23 5.84 2.67
C ALA A 145 -13.73 5.53 2.59
N GLN A 146 -14.48 6.32 1.81
CA GLN A 146 -15.90 6.07 1.56
C GLN A 146 -16.14 4.78 0.77
N ALA A 147 -15.29 4.49 -0.21
CA ALA A 147 -15.35 3.25 -0.98
C ALA A 147 -15.14 2.02 -0.09
N VAL A 148 -14.16 2.07 0.82
CA VAL A 148 -13.92 1.00 1.80
C VAL A 148 -15.13 0.80 2.71
N LEU A 149 -15.66 1.89 3.28
CA LEU A 149 -16.83 1.84 4.16
C LEU A 149 -18.03 1.17 3.47
N LYS A 150 -18.26 1.47 2.20
CA LYS A 150 -19.36 0.94 1.39
C LYS A 150 -19.05 -0.39 0.70
N LYS A 151 -17.81 -0.89 0.81
CA LYS A 151 -17.27 -2.00 0.01
C LYS A 151 -17.48 -1.79 -1.51
N ASP A 152 -17.37 -0.54 -1.96
CA ASP A 152 -17.57 -0.14 -3.35
C ASP A 152 -16.27 -0.25 -4.14
N PHE A 153 -16.13 -1.36 -4.88
CA PHE A 153 -14.96 -1.63 -5.70
C PHE A 153 -14.75 -0.61 -6.82
N LYS A 154 -15.82 -0.05 -7.39
CA LYS A 154 -15.72 0.90 -8.50
C LYS A 154 -15.17 2.24 -8.00
N GLU A 155 -15.68 2.72 -6.86
CA GLU A 155 -15.17 3.95 -6.23
C GLU A 155 -13.74 3.77 -5.71
N LEU A 156 -13.38 2.57 -5.21
CA LEU A 156 -12.00 2.29 -4.84
C LEU A 156 -11.07 2.38 -6.07
N CYS A 157 -11.46 1.76 -7.19
CA CYS A 157 -10.72 1.90 -8.47
C CYS A 157 -10.59 3.37 -8.89
N ARG A 158 -11.65 4.18 -8.74
CA ARG A 158 -11.63 5.61 -9.07
C ARG A 158 -10.60 6.38 -8.23
N SER A 159 -10.56 6.16 -6.92
CA SER A 159 -9.57 6.80 -6.04
C SER A 159 -8.12 6.45 -6.38
N ILE A 160 -7.87 5.19 -6.78
CA ILE A 160 -6.56 4.72 -7.24
C ILE A 160 -6.16 5.43 -8.53
N SER A 161 -7.06 5.51 -9.51
CA SER A 161 -6.80 6.22 -10.76
C SER A 161 -6.56 7.72 -10.55
N MET A 162 -7.25 8.36 -9.58
CA MET A 162 -6.97 9.73 -9.18
C MET A 162 -5.55 9.87 -8.59
N SER A 163 -5.17 8.97 -7.69
CA SER A 163 -3.81 8.95 -7.13
C SER A 163 -2.75 8.77 -8.22
N TYR A 164 -3.01 7.91 -9.21
CA TYR A 164 -2.11 7.69 -10.32
C TYR A 164 -1.97 8.91 -11.24
N ALA A 165 -3.08 9.61 -11.52
CA ALA A 165 -3.02 10.86 -12.29
C ALA A 165 -2.17 11.93 -11.59
N ILE A 166 -2.18 11.97 -10.26
CA ILE A 166 -1.30 12.84 -9.47
C ILE A 166 0.16 12.39 -9.61
N GLN A 167 0.44 11.09 -9.47
CA GLN A 167 1.77 10.51 -9.65
C GLN A 167 2.39 10.84 -11.02
N LEU A 168 1.59 10.81 -12.09
CA LEU A 168 2.05 11.22 -13.43
C LEU A 168 2.42 12.71 -13.49
N LYS A 169 1.65 13.59 -12.84
CA LYS A 169 1.97 15.02 -12.73
C LYS A 169 3.22 15.29 -11.89
N GLU A 170 3.57 14.37 -10.99
CA GLU A 170 4.82 14.40 -10.21
C GLU A 170 6.03 13.90 -11.02
N GLY A 171 5.85 13.51 -12.29
CA GLY A 171 6.92 13.12 -13.20
C GLY A 171 7.22 11.62 -13.22
N MET A 172 6.34 10.79 -12.65
CA MET A 172 6.47 9.33 -12.81
C MET A 172 6.15 8.92 -14.25
N LYS A 173 6.84 7.88 -14.73
CA LYS A 173 6.61 7.33 -16.07
C LYS A 173 5.24 6.65 -16.15
N GLU A 174 4.73 6.50 -17.37
CA GLU A 174 3.53 5.69 -17.57
C GLU A 174 3.78 4.24 -17.18
N LEU A 175 2.79 3.66 -16.49
CA LEU A 175 2.78 2.28 -16.08
C LEU A 175 2.28 1.42 -17.24
N LEU A 176 2.80 0.21 -17.33
CA LEU A 176 2.40 -0.79 -18.32
C LEU A 176 0.86 -0.87 -18.45
N GLN A 177 0.37 -0.93 -19.69
CA GLN A 177 -1.04 -1.19 -19.93
C GLN A 177 -1.30 -2.69 -19.83
N VAL A 178 -2.18 -3.06 -18.90
CA VAL A 178 -2.52 -4.46 -18.63
C VAL A 178 -4.01 -4.64 -18.97
N PRO A 179 -4.35 -5.51 -19.94
CA PRO A 179 -5.73 -5.75 -20.32
C PRO A 179 -6.60 -6.11 -19.11
N LYS A 180 -7.83 -5.59 -19.09
CA LYS A 180 -8.84 -5.78 -18.03
C LYS A 180 -8.52 -5.19 -16.65
N ALA A 181 -7.35 -4.58 -16.45
CA ALA A 181 -7.09 -3.80 -15.24
C ALA A 181 -8.08 -2.63 -15.14
N LYS A 182 -8.63 -2.41 -13.95
CA LYS A 182 -9.64 -1.38 -13.66
C LYS A 182 -9.04 -0.10 -13.07
N ALA A 183 -7.94 -0.26 -12.34
CA ALA A 183 -7.15 0.83 -11.82
C ALA A 183 -5.71 0.36 -11.63
N LYS A 184 -4.79 1.32 -11.65
CA LYS A 184 -3.38 1.09 -11.36
C LYS A 184 -2.75 2.32 -10.75
N LYS A 185 -1.71 2.15 -9.93
CA LYS A 185 -0.86 3.22 -9.40
C LYS A 185 0.49 2.67 -8.93
N TYR A 186 1.49 3.53 -8.81
CA TYR A 186 2.72 3.17 -8.09
C TYR A 186 2.41 3.00 -6.59
N LEU A 187 3.13 2.10 -5.94
CA LEU A 187 3.07 1.89 -4.49
C LEU A 187 4.15 2.68 -3.76
N GLY A 188 3.88 3.00 -2.48
CA GLY A 188 4.80 3.76 -1.64
C GLY A 188 5.13 5.14 -2.21
N GLY A 189 6.40 5.56 -2.13
CA GLY A 189 6.88 6.85 -2.62
C GLY A 189 6.86 7.04 -4.15
N GLY A 190 6.65 5.97 -4.92
CA GLY A 190 6.63 6.00 -6.39
C GLY A 190 8.01 6.14 -7.06
N HIS A 191 8.04 6.57 -8.32
CA HIS A 191 9.25 6.64 -9.18
C HIS A 191 10.00 5.31 -9.37
N GLY A 192 9.35 4.18 -9.13
CA GLY A 192 9.92 2.85 -9.20
C GLY A 192 9.17 1.90 -8.26
N GLY A 193 9.77 0.76 -7.96
CA GLY A 193 9.19 -0.27 -7.11
C GLY A 193 8.12 -1.09 -7.84
N TYR A 194 7.13 -1.53 -7.08
CA TYR A 194 5.94 -2.16 -7.62
C TYR A 194 4.84 -1.14 -7.92
N ALA A 195 4.03 -1.47 -8.91
CA ALA A 195 2.74 -0.84 -9.14
C ALA A 195 1.60 -1.82 -8.81
N LEU A 196 0.54 -1.33 -8.17
CA LEU A 196 -0.68 -2.07 -7.91
C LEU A 196 -1.60 -2.02 -9.13
N TYR A 197 -2.25 -3.14 -9.43
CA TYR A 197 -3.30 -3.27 -10.43
C TYR A 197 -4.51 -3.97 -9.81
N LEU A 198 -5.71 -3.44 -10.08
CA LEU A 198 -6.98 -4.04 -9.66
C LEU A 198 -7.74 -4.67 -10.83
N PHE A 199 -8.39 -5.80 -10.57
CA PHE A 199 -9.18 -6.57 -11.53
C PHE A 199 -10.57 -6.90 -10.97
N ASN A 200 -11.54 -7.14 -11.85
CA ASN A 200 -12.87 -7.58 -11.42
C ASN A 200 -12.86 -8.99 -10.82
N SER A 201 -11.93 -9.85 -11.22
CA SER A 201 -11.92 -11.27 -10.85
C SER A 201 -10.53 -11.89 -10.87
N ALA A 202 -10.37 -13.02 -10.17
CA ALA A 202 -9.16 -13.83 -10.19
C ALA A 202 -8.81 -14.33 -11.60
N LYS A 203 -9.83 -14.63 -12.42
CA LYS A 203 -9.66 -15.04 -13.82
C LYS A 203 -9.03 -13.94 -14.66
N ASP A 204 -9.51 -12.70 -14.52
CA ASP A 204 -8.96 -11.55 -15.25
C ASP A 204 -7.53 -11.23 -14.78
N ARG A 205 -7.27 -11.32 -13.47
CA ARG A 205 -5.94 -11.16 -12.90
C ARG A 205 -4.96 -12.22 -13.42
N ALA A 206 -5.36 -13.49 -13.50
CA ALA A 206 -4.49 -14.57 -13.95
C ALA A 206 -3.97 -14.34 -15.38
N LEU A 207 -4.77 -13.74 -16.26
CA LEU A 207 -4.37 -13.38 -17.62
C LEU A 207 -3.26 -12.32 -17.66
N ALA A 208 -3.17 -11.46 -16.63
CA ALA A 208 -2.12 -10.46 -16.52
C ALA A 208 -0.79 -11.07 -16.04
N VAL A 209 -0.84 -12.11 -15.22
CA VAL A 209 0.36 -12.74 -14.64
C VAL A 209 1.28 -13.28 -15.73
N SER A 210 0.74 -13.95 -16.75
CA SER A 210 1.53 -14.54 -17.84
C SER A 210 2.18 -13.51 -18.77
N ARG A 211 1.89 -12.21 -18.60
CA ARG A 211 2.33 -11.12 -19.48
C ARG A 211 3.20 -10.09 -18.78
N THR A 212 3.47 -10.27 -17.50
CA THR A 212 4.11 -9.25 -16.66
C THR A 212 5.07 -9.87 -15.66
N ASN A 213 6.11 -9.14 -15.26
CA ASN A 213 6.89 -9.50 -14.07
C ASN A 213 6.11 -9.12 -12.82
N SER A 214 5.20 -10.00 -12.40
CA SER A 214 4.22 -9.72 -11.36
C SER A 214 4.21 -10.74 -10.23
N LYS A 215 3.62 -10.35 -9.11
CA LYS A 215 3.29 -11.22 -7.99
C LYS A 215 1.80 -11.11 -7.70
N ILE A 216 1.16 -12.27 -7.55
CA ILE A 216 -0.19 -12.33 -6.99
C ILE A 216 -0.09 -11.98 -5.51
N ILE A 217 -0.95 -11.08 -5.07
CA ILE A 217 -1.10 -10.71 -3.68
C ILE A 217 -2.56 -10.87 -3.28
N GLU A 218 -2.79 -11.25 -2.04
CA GLU A 218 -4.12 -11.36 -1.45
C GLU A 218 -4.20 -10.49 -0.21
N PRO A 219 -5.37 -9.92 0.10
CA PRO A 219 -5.50 -9.15 1.33
C PRO A 219 -5.32 -10.08 2.54
N TYR A 220 -4.72 -9.54 3.60
CA TYR A 220 -4.50 -10.26 4.84
C TYR A 220 -5.16 -9.49 5.98
N ILE A 221 -5.79 -10.20 6.90
CA ILE A 221 -6.24 -9.68 8.18
C ILE A 221 -5.96 -10.74 9.24
N GLU A 222 -5.31 -10.34 10.32
CA GLU A 222 -5.21 -11.19 11.50
C GLU A 222 -6.49 -11.01 12.32
N LEU A 223 -7.25 -12.09 12.44
CA LEU A 223 -8.35 -12.17 13.38
C LEU A 223 -7.73 -12.47 14.75
N LYS A 224 -7.85 -11.55 15.70
CA LYS A 224 -7.55 -11.88 17.09
C LYS A 224 -8.59 -12.93 17.51
N SER A 225 -8.14 -14.15 17.77
CA SER A 225 -8.94 -15.11 18.51
C SER A 225 -9.15 -14.52 19.90
N ASP A 226 -10.40 -14.38 20.34
CA ASP A 226 -10.70 -14.08 21.74
C ASP A 226 -9.94 -15.11 22.60
N ALA A 227 -9.01 -14.61 23.40
CA ALA A 227 -8.28 -15.40 24.39
C ALA A 227 -9.11 -15.51 25.66
#